data_AF-A0A6A3L9H7-F1
#
_entry.id   AF-A0A6A3L9H7-F1
#
_cell.length_a   1.000
_cell.length_b   1.000
_cell.length_c   1.000
_cell.angle_alpha   90.00
_cell.angle_beta   90.00
_cell.angle_gamma   90.00
#
_symmetry.space_group_name_H-M   'P 1'
#
loop_
_entity.id
_entity.type
_entity.pdbx_description
1 polymer ?
#
loop_
_entity_poly.entity_id
_entity_poly.type
_entity_poly.pdbx_seq_one_letter_code
_entity_poly.pdbx_strand_id
1 'polypeptide(L)'
;MKARVNAAGIAGSLVQHTVTRKYMEADRIVVVWRKFTEGEGVFSGMHSDETGWNIVRPSPSCVKGGAGTLLESVTRFVPVNFSSASSSGVTVKQFAAAIIKAGEENCQSCIQQLEMLLLDDALGVC
;
A
#
# COMPACT_ATOMS: atom_id res chain seq x y z
N MET A 1 -11.71 -4.50 1.88
CA MET A 1 -10.80 -5.63 2.15
C MET A 1 -10.30 -5.53 3.57
N LYS A 2 -10.28 -6.64 4.31
CA LYS A 2 -9.66 -6.72 5.64
C LYS A 2 -8.45 -7.65 5.55
N ALA A 3 -7.30 -7.23 6.06
CA ALA A 3 -6.08 -8.03 6.09
C ALA A 3 -5.41 -7.92 7.47
N ARG A 4 -4.70 -8.96 7.89
CA ARG A 4 -3.89 -8.94 9.11
C ARG A 4 -2.42 -9.09 8.73
N VAL A 5 -1.57 -8.22 9.28
CA VAL A 5 -0.11 -8.22 9.09
C VAL A 5 0.55 -8.45 10.44
N ASN A 6 1.43 -9.44 10.52
CA ASN A 6 2.18 -9.71 11.75
C ASN A 6 3.44 -8.86 11.79
N ALA A 7 3.71 -8.19 12.91
CA ALA A 7 4.97 -7.48 13.07
C ALA A 7 6.09 -8.48 13.42
N ALA A 8 7.04 -8.64 12.51
CA ALA A 8 8.12 -9.61 12.68
C ALA A 8 8.88 -9.40 14.01
N GLY A 9 8.98 -10.45 14.82
CA GLY A 9 9.70 -10.42 16.10
C GLY A 9 9.00 -9.63 17.21
N ILE A 10 7.76 -9.20 17.02
CA ILE A 10 6.99 -8.44 18.01
C ILE A 10 5.69 -9.21 18.31
N ALA A 11 5.29 -9.27 19.58
CA ALA A 11 4.03 -9.87 20.01
C ALA A 11 2.82 -8.95 19.71
N GLY A 12 2.70 -8.51 18.46
CA GLY A 12 1.65 -7.59 17.99
C GLY A 12 1.37 -7.80 16.51
N SER A 13 0.13 -7.47 16.12
CA SER A 13 -0.34 -7.51 14.73
C SER A 13 -1.02 -6.21 14.37
N LEU A 14 -1.12 -5.98 13.06
CA LEU A 14 -1.87 -4.87 12.46
C LEU A 14 -3.07 -5.44 11.74
N VAL A 15 -4.25 -4.87 11.95
CA VAL A 15 -5.45 -5.16 11.18
C VAL A 15 -5.73 -3.99 10.26
N GLN A 16 -5.71 -4.23 8.97
CA GLN A 16 -5.90 -3.22 7.93
C GLN A 16 -7.27 -3.35 7.29
N HIS A 17 -7.99 -2.25 7.23
CA HIS A 17 -9.29 -2.09 6.58
C HIS A 17 -9.12 -1.16 5.39
N THR A 18 -9.12 -1.71 4.18
CA THR A 18 -8.89 -0.97 2.95
C THR A 18 -10.17 -0.89 2.12
N VAL A 19 -10.53 0.31 1.70
CA VAL A 19 -11.53 0.57 0.66
C VAL A 19 -10.81 1.19 -0.53
N THR A 20 -11.05 0.62 -1.71
CA THR A 20 -10.43 1.05 -2.95
C THR A 20 -11.52 1.34 -3.98
N ARG A 21 -11.29 2.36 -4.81
CA ARG A 21 -12.12 2.64 -6.00
C ARG A 21 -11.22 2.84 -7.21
N LYS A 22 -11.60 2.21 -8.32
CA LYS A 22 -10.92 2.31 -9.62
C LYS A 22 -11.78 3.14 -10.57
N TYR A 23 -11.14 4.06 -11.27
CA TYR A 23 -11.72 4.82 -12.37
C TYR A 23 -10.99 4.44 -13.65
N MET A 24 -11.75 4.01 -14.66
CA MET A 24 -11.24 3.71 -15.98
C MET A 24 -11.48 4.93 -16.86
N GLU A 25 -10.42 5.57 -17.31
CA GLU A 25 -10.47 6.70 -18.23
C GLU A 25 -9.85 6.29 -19.57
N ALA A 26 -9.96 7.15 -20.60
CA ALA A 26 -9.57 6.79 -21.96
C ALA A 26 -8.07 6.46 -22.09
N ASP A 27 -7.22 7.14 -21.34
CA ASP A 27 -5.75 7.09 -21.44
C ASP A 27 -5.07 6.64 -20.13
N ARG A 28 -5.84 6.39 -19.07
CA ARG A 28 -5.30 6.08 -17.74
C ARG A 28 -6.28 5.33 -16.85
N ILE A 29 -5.72 4.72 -15.83
CA ILE A 29 -6.43 4.12 -14.71
C ILE A 29 -6.08 4.89 -13.45
N VAL A 30 -7.09 5.35 -12.72
CA VAL A 30 -6.90 5.99 -11.42
C VAL A 30 -7.41 5.05 -10.33
N VAL A 31 -6.56 4.70 -9.38
CA VAL A 31 -6.93 3.90 -8.21
C VAL A 31 -6.82 4.78 -6.98
N VAL A 32 -7.92 5.02 -6.28
CA VAL A 32 -7.93 5.76 -5.01
C VAL A 32 -8.25 4.80 -3.87
N TRP A 33 -7.64 5.02 -2.71
CA TRP A 33 -7.94 4.21 -1.52
C TRP A 33 -7.96 5.02 -0.23
N ARG A 34 -8.68 4.46 0.74
CA ARG A 34 -8.57 4.78 2.15
C ARG A 34 -8.28 3.50 2.91
N LYS A 35 -7.30 3.54 3.79
CA LYS A 35 -6.94 2.41 4.66
C LYS A 35 -6.94 2.87 6.11
N PHE A 36 -7.58 2.10 6.97
CA PHE A 36 -7.56 2.28 8.41
C PHE A 36 -6.81 1.09 9.02
N THR A 37 -5.83 1.35 9.88
CA THR A 37 -5.00 0.31 10.49
C THR A 37 -5.15 0.34 12.00
N GLU A 38 -5.54 -0.79 12.60
CA GLU A 38 -5.66 -0.98 14.04
C GLU A 38 -4.52 -1.88 14.55
N GLY A 39 -3.96 -1.53 15.70
CA GLY A 39 -3.01 -2.37 16.41
C GLY A 39 -3.70 -3.40 17.32
N GLU A 40 -3.17 -4.62 17.32
CA GLU A 40 -3.53 -5.70 18.24
C GLU A 40 -2.31 -6.08 19.11
N GLY A 41 -2.54 -6.77 20.24
CA GLY A 41 -1.49 -7.20 21.16
C GLY A 41 -0.78 -6.01 21.80
N VAL A 42 0.55 -5.93 21.68
CA VAL A 42 1.33 -4.79 22.20
C VAL A 42 0.97 -3.45 21.56
N PHE A 43 0.27 -3.45 20.42
CA PHE A 43 -0.22 -2.24 19.74
C PHE A 43 -1.68 -1.91 20.03
N SER A 44 -2.32 -2.63 20.96
CA SER A 44 -3.74 -2.41 21.29
C SER A 44 -4.02 -0.94 21.67
N GLY A 45 -5.04 -0.36 21.05
CA GLY A 45 -5.41 1.05 21.22
C GLY A 45 -4.67 2.04 20.33
N MET A 46 -3.76 1.56 19.46
CA MET A 46 -3.12 2.37 18.42
C MET A 46 -3.87 2.24 17.10
N HIS A 47 -4.04 3.35 16.39
CA HIS A 47 -4.55 3.31 15.02
C HIS A 47 -3.93 4.37 14.12
N SER A 48 -4.01 4.17 12.81
CA SER A 48 -3.54 5.11 11.80
C SER A 48 -4.47 5.09 10.59
N ASP A 49 -4.70 6.28 10.02
CA ASP A 49 -5.39 6.45 8.75
C ASP A 49 -4.38 6.68 7.62
N GLU A 50 -4.68 6.10 6.47
CA GLU A 50 -3.96 6.30 5.22
C GLU A 50 -4.97 6.61 4.11
N THR A 51 -4.60 7.56 3.26
CA THR A 51 -5.31 7.84 2.01
C THR A 51 -4.29 7.96 0.90
N GLY A 52 -4.61 7.46 -0.28
CA GLY A 52 -3.66 7.49 -1.38
C GLY A 52 -4.32 7.28 -2.72
N TRP A 53 -3.54 7.52 -3.76
CA TRP A 53 -3.95 7.32 -5.13
C TRP A 53 -2.77 6.91 -6.01
N ASN A 54 -3.09 6.11 -7.02
CA ASN A 54 -2.19 5.69 -8.07
C ASN A 54 -2.80 6.12 -9.41
N ILE A 55 -1.94 6.56 -10.33
CA ILE A 55 -2.28 6.77 -11.74
C ILE A 55 -1.40 5.84 -12.56
N VAL A 56 -2.04 4.99 -13.34
CA VAL A 56 -1.37 4.07 -14.28
C VAL A 56 -1.72 4.50 -15.69
N ARG A 57 -0.71 4.74 -16.53
CA ARG A 57 -0.91 5.19 -17.91
C ARG A 57 0.21 4.71 -18.83
N PRO A 58 0.00 4.67 -20.16
CA PRO A 58 1.08 4.41 -21.10
C PRO A 58 2.24 5.40 -20.91
N SER A 59 3.46 4.90 -20.96
CA SER A 59 4.66 5.74 -20.90
C SER A 59 4.83 6.51 -22.21
N PRO A 60 5.02 7.85 -22.18
CA PRO A 60 5.23 8.63 -23.40
C PRO A 60 6.65 8.49 -23.97
N SER A 61 7.59 7.92 -23.21
CA SER A 61 9.04 7.91 -23.54
C SER A 61 9.53 6.63 -24.21
N CYS A 62 8.64 5.72 -24.61
CA CYS A 62 9.04 4.50 -25.30
C CYS A 62 9.55 4.81 -26.72
N VAL A 63 10.87 4.91 -26.85
CA VAL A 63 11.59 4.99 -28.12
C VAL A 63 11.68 3.59 -28.73
N LYS A 64 11.25 3.44 -29.99
CA LYS A 64 11.37 2.22 -30.82
C LYS A 64 10.67 0.96 -30.25
N GLY A 65 9.34 0.95 -30.28
CA GLY A 65 8.55 -0.29 -30.33
C GLY A 65 8.30 -1.04 -29.03
N GLY A 66 8.73 -0.53 -27.87
CA GLY A 66 8.39 -1.12 -26.57
C GLY A 66 7.13 -0.48 -25.96
N ALA A 67 6.15 -1.29 -25.54
CA ALA A 67 5.05 -0.79 -24.69
C ALA A 67 5.59 -0.58 -23.27
N GLY A 68 5.49 0.66 -22.74
CA GLY A 68 5.89 0.98 -21.37
C GLY A 68 4.71 1.47 -20.55
N THR A 69 4.75 1.25 -19.23
CA THR A 69 3.73 1.75 -18.29
C THR A 69 4.38 2.70 -17.29
N LEU A 70 3.73 3.84 -17.04
CA LEU A 70 4.10 4.76 -15.96
C LEU A 70 3.10 4.60 -14.80
N LEU A 71 3.64 4.38 -13.61
CA LEU A 71 2.91 4.37 -12.34
C LEU A 71 3.32 5.59 -11.50
N GLU A 72 2.38 6.48 -11.26
CA GLU A 72 2.53 7.61 -10.32
C GLU A 72 1.77 7.26 -9.05
N SER A 73 2.43 7.34 -7.89
CA SER A 73 1.85 6.96 -6.59
C SER A 73 2.04 8.06 -5.58
N VAL A 74 0.97 8.40 -4.85
CA VAL A 74 1.05 9.29 -3.69
C VAL A 74 0.23 8.71 -2.55
N THR A 75 0.86 8.68 -1.37
CA THR A 75 0.26 8.16 -0.15
C THR A 75 0.44 9.16 0.98
N ARG A 76 -0.67 9.53 1.62
CA ARG A 76 -0.70 10.34 2.83
C ARG A 76 -0.96 9.44 4.03
N PHE A 77 0.02 9.38 4.93
CA PHE A 77 -0.10 8.74 6.23
C PHE A 77 -0.47 9.76 7.30
N VAL A 78 -1.52 9.49 8.06
CA VAL A 78 -1.87 10.26 9.27
C VAL A 78 -1.18 9.60 10.46
N PRO A 79 -0.41 10.36 11.26
CA PRO A 79 0.29 9.84 12.42
C PRO A 79 -0.64 9.09 13.39
N VAL A 80 -0.03 8.14 14.09
CA VAL A 80 -0.70 7.24 15.05
C VAL A 80 -1.51 8.04 16.05
N ASN A 81 -2.80 7.74 16.15
CA ASN A 81 -3.65 8.26 17.20
C ASN A 81 -3.79 7.20 18.30
N PHE A 82 -3.78 7.66 19.55
CA PHE A 82 -3.78 6.82 20.73
C PHE A 82 -5.09 7.01 21.46
N SER A 83 -5.88 5.95 21.59
CA SER A 83 -7.04 5.97 22.49
C SER A 83 -6.64 5.68 23.96
N SER A 84 -5.38 5.32 24.24
CA SER A 84 -4.88 5.06 25.60
C SER A 84 -3.56 5.78 25.89
N ALA A 85 -3.49 6.45 27.04
CA ALA A 85 -2.38 7.29 27.49
C ALA A 85 -1.10 6.51 27.91
N SER A 86 -1.00 5.21 27.61
CA SER A 86 -0.02 4.30 28.24
C SER A 86 1.04 3.72 27.31
N SER A 87 1.09 4.10 26.02
CA SER A 87 2.10 3.55 25.12
C SER A 87 3.45 4.25 25.26
N SER A 88 4.52 3.47 25.49
CA SER A 88 5.88 3.99 25.46
C SER A 88 6.24 4.49 24.05
N GLY A 89 7.07 5.53 23.95
CA GLY A 89 7.53 6.05 22.65
C GLY A 89 8.24 5.00 21.78
N VAL A 90 8.78 3.93 22.37
CA VAL A 90 9.34 2.78 21.66
C VAL A 90 8.25 2.00 20.93
N THR A 91 7.14 1.72 21.60
CA THR A 91 6.01 0.98 21.03
C THR A 91 5.39 1.75 19.86
N VAL A 92 5.30 3.07 19.99
CA VAL A 92 4.84 3.97 18.91
C VAL A 92 5.73 3.87 17.67
N LYS A 93 7.05 3.93 17.86
CA LYS A 93 8.02 3.80 16.76
C LYS A 93 7.92 2.42 16.09
N GLN A 94 7.75 1.36 16.88
CA GLN A 94 7.58 0.00 16.38
C GLN A 94 6.29 -0.14 15.56
N PHE A 95 5.17 0.43 16.03
CA PHE A 95 3.92 0.43 15.29
C PHE A 95 4.03 1.20 13.96
N ALA A 96 4.61 2.40 14.00
CA ALA A 96 4.85 3.20 12.78
C ALA A 96 5.76 2.47 11.78
N ALA A 97 6.85 1.85 12.26
CA ALA A 97 7.75 1.06 11.43
C ALA A 97 7.04 -0.16 10.80
N ALA A 98 6.18 -0.84 11.56
CA ALA A 98 5.40 -1.97 11.05
C ALA A 98 4.41 -1.53 9.96
N ILE A 99 3.76 -0.36 10.11
CA ILE A 99 2.87 0.20 9.06
C ILE A 99 3.65 0.53 7.80
N ILE A 100 4.80 1.23 7.93
CA ILE A 100 5.63 1.62 6.80
C ILE A 100 6.10 0.38 6.04
N LYS A 101 6.60 -0.63 6.76
CA LYS A 101 7.06 -1.89 6.17
C LYS A 101 5.95 -2.61 5.43
N ALA A 102 4.76 -2.71 6.02
CA ALA A 102 3.60 -3.31 5.36
C ALA A 102 3.19 -2.53 4.10
N GLY A 103 3.32 -1.21 4.12
CA GLY A 103 3.10 -0.35 2.95
C GLY A 103 4.12 -0.62 1.83
N GLU A 104 5.40 -0.71 2.17
CA GLU A 104 6.49 -1.02 1.24
C GLU A 104 6.32 -2.39 0.58
N GLU A 105 6.03 -3.42 1.38
CA GLU A 105 5.75 -4.78 0.90
C GLU A 105 4.56 -4.81 -0.09
N ASN A 106 3.49 -4.07 0.20
CA ASN A 106 2.36 -3.95 -0.71
C ASN A 106 2.74 -3.26 -2.02
N CYS A 107 3.49 -2.15 -1.96
CA CYS A 107 3.96 -1.46 -3.16
C CYS A 107 4.84 -2.36 -4.04
N GLN A 108 5.78 -3.08 -3.42
CA GLN A 108 6.64 -4.04 -4.12
C GLN A 108 5.82 -5.16 -4.79
N SER A 109 4.84 -5.74 -4.07
CA SER A 109 3.96 -6.76 -4.65
C SER A 109 3.13 -6.22 -5.82
N CYS A 110 2.63 -4.99 -5.72
CA CYS A 110 1.89 -4.35 -6.82
C CYS A 110 2.78 -4.15 -8.06
N ILE A 111 4.01 -3.67 -7.89
CA ILE A 111 4.95 -3.47 -9.00
C ILE A 111 5.29 -4.81 -9.65
N GLN A 112 5.62 -5.84 -8.87
CA GLN A 112 5.93 -7.18 -9.39
C GLN A 112 4.76 -7.78 -10.18
N GLN A 113 3.52 -7.60 -9.73
CA GLN A 113 2.34 -8.05 -10.48
C GLN A 113 2.17 -7.30 -11.81
N LEU A 114 2.43 -5.99 -11.83
CA LEU A 114 2.40 -5.22 -13.07
C LEU A 114 3.50 -5.65 -14.05
N GLU A 115 4.69 -5.96 -13.55
CA GLU A 115 5.80 -6.47 -14.36
C GLU A 115 5.50 -7.85 -14.96
N MET A 116 4.90 -8.76 -14.19
CA MET A 116 4.48 -10.07 -14.70
C MET A 116 3.46 -9.91 -15.82
N LEU A 117 2.48 -9.02 -15.68
CA LEU A 117 1.50 -8.75 -16.73
C LEU A 117 2.14 -8.22 -18.02
N LEU A 118 3.19 -7.39 -17.91
CA LEU A 118 3.95 -6.93 -19.09
C LEU A 118 4.74 -8.06 -19.75
N LEU A 119 5.29 -8.99 -18.96
CA LEU A 119 6.00 -10.15 -19.48
C LEU A 119 5.05 -11.12 -20.19
N ASP A 120 3.89 -11.40 -19.61
CA ASP A 120 2.89 -12.30 -20.19
C ASP A 120 2.37 -11.76 -21.55
N ASP A 121 2.11 -10.46 -21.64
CA ASP A 121 1.72 -9.78 -22.89
C ASP A 121 2.86 -9.86 -23.94
N ALA A 122 4.11 -9.63 -23.54
CA ALA A 122 5.27 -9.73 -24.42
C ALA A 122 5.51 -11.17 -24.93
N LEU A 123 5.17 -12.18 -24.12
CA LEU A 123 5.30 -13.60 -24.48
C LEU A 123 4.06 -14.16 -25.20
N GLY A 124 2.98 -13.39 -25.31
CA GLY A 124 1.72 -13.82 -25.94
C GLY A 124 0.99 -14.91 -25.15
N VAL A 125 1.22 -15.01 -23.84
CA VAL A 125 0.60 -15.98 -22.95
C VAL A 125 -0.54 -15.27 -22.22
N CYS A 126 -1.72 -15.21 -22.84
CA CYS A 126 -2.95 -14.75 -22.18
C CYS A 126 -3.87 -15.94 -21.84
#